data_AF-A0A6J4YF36-F1
#
_entry.id   AF-A0A6J4YF36-F1
#
_cell.length_a   1.000
_cell.length_b   1.000
_cell.length_c   1.000
_cell.angle_alpha   90.00
_cell.angle_beta   90.00
_cell.angle_gamma   90.00
#
_symmetry.space_group_name_H-M   'P 1'
#
loop_
_entity.id
_entity.type
_entity.pdbx_description
1 polymer ?
#
loop_
_entity_poly.entity_id
_entity_poly.type
_entity_poly.pdbx_seq_one_letter_code
_entity_poly.pdbx_strand_id
1 'polypeptide(L)' 'MWFLYICDRRGQLYTGITTDLDHRIKQHQAKLLYSEQYSDKHSAANRERQIKGWRRDKKLALIEGSKVSLS' A
#
# COMPACT_ATOMS: atom_id res chain seq x y z
N MET A 1 14.05 3.94 6.14
CA MET A 1 12.64 4.32 5.89
C MET A 1 11.84 3.06 5.63
N TRP A 2 10.63 2.96 6.18
CA TRP A 2 9.70 1.86 5.91
C TRP A 2 8.58 2.36 5.00
N PHE A 3 8.19 1.53 4.05
CA PHE A 3 7.12 1.82 3.12
C PHE A 3 5.96 0.88 3.40
N LEU A 4 4.78 1.43 3.64
CA LEU A 4 3.54 0.70 3.52
C LEU A 4 3.06 0.81 2.08
N TYR A 5 2.54 -0.27 1.52
CA TYR A 5 2.03 -0.26 0.16
C TYR A 5 0.75 -1.08 0.01
N ILE A 6 -0.05 -0.66 -0.96
CA ILE A 6 -1.17 -1.43 -1.48
C ILE A 6 -0.90 -1.67 -2.96
N CYS A 7 -0.90 -2.93 -3.37
CA CYS A 7 -0.77 -3.31 -4.76
C CYS A 7 -1.92 -4.20 -5.21
N ASP A 8 -2.26 -4.10 -6.49
CA ASP A 8 -3.15 -5.06 -7.13
C ASP A 8 -2.32 -6.16 -7.78
N ARG A 9 -2.66 -7.40 -7.44
CA ARG A 9 -2.11 -8.59 -8.09
C ARG A 9 -3.29 -9.41 -8.61
N ARG A 10 -3.55 -9.30 -9.92
CA ARG A 10 -4.63 -10.02 -10.63
C ARG A 10 -6.01 -9.78 -9.99
N GLY A 11 -6.34 -8.54 -9.63
CA GLY A 11 -7.64 -8.14 -9.07
C GLY A 11 -7.78 -8.29 -7.55
N GLN A 12 -6.77 -8.87 -6.89
CA GLN A 12 -6.68 -8.96 -5.43
C GLN A 12 -5.79 -7.85 -4.88
N LEU A 13 -6.32 -7.11 -3.90
CA LEU A 13 -5.60 -6.05 -3.21
C LEU A 13 -4.72 -6.67 -2.11
N TYR A 14 -3.41 -6.50 -2.26
CA TYR A 14 -2.42 -6.89 -1.27
C TYR A 14 -1.92 -5.66 -0.52
N THR A 15 -1.79 -5.81 0.80
CA THR A 15 -1.28 -4.77 1.71
C THR A 15 -0.03 -5.31 2.40
N GLY A 16 1.06 -4.57 2.36
CA GLY A 16 2.33 -4.99 2.96
C GLY A 16 3.19 -3.82 3.42
N ILE A 17 4.22 -4.12 4.20
CA ILE A 17 5.31 -3.18 4.51
C ILE A 17 6.64 -3.71 3.97
N THR A 18 7.52 -2.81 3.52
CA THR A 18 8.84 -3.15 2.98
C THR A 18 9.79 -1.97 3.14
N THR A 19 11.10 -2.21 3.17
CA THR A 19 12.11 -1.14 3.04
C THR A 19 12.39 -0.81 1.58
N ASP A 20 12.18 -1.79 0.69
CA ASP A 20 12.44 -1.71 -0.75
C ASP A 20 11.15 -1.95 -1.53
N LEU A 21 10.46 -0.86 -1.88
CA LEU A 21 9.17 -0.91 -2.56
C LEU A 21 9.31 -1.35 -4.02
N ASP A 22 10.18 -0.67 -4.78
CA ASP A 22 10.39 -0.89 -6.20
C ASP A 22 10.75 -2.35 -6.52
N HIS A 23 11.73 -2.89 -5.77
CA HIS A 23 12.16 -4.27 -5.93
C HIS A 23 10.98 -5.23 -5.70
N ARG A 24 10.21 -5.01 -4.63
CA ARG A 24 9.09 -5.88 -4.27
C ARG A 24 7.98 -5.84 -5.32
N ILE A 25 7.61 -4.66 -5.81
CA ILE A 25 6.56 -4.52 -6.82
C ILE A 25 6.98 -5.19 -8.13
N LYS A 26 8.23 -4.98 -8.55
CA LYS A 26 8.80 -5.61 -9.75
C LYS A 26 8.86 -7.13 -9.63
N GLN A 27 9.32 -7.66 -8.50
CA GLN A 27 9.41 -9.10 -8.24
C GLN A 27 8.04 -9.78 -8.27
N HIS A 28 7.02 -9.14 -7.72
CA HIS A 28 5.66 -9.69 -7.66
C HIS A 28 4.84 -9.42 -8.92
N GLN A 29 5.39 -8.68 -9.90
CA GLN A 29 4.68 -8.20 -11.10
C GLN A 29 3.32 -7.59 -10.75
N ALA A 30 3.27 -6.86 -9.63
CA ALA A 30 2.05 -6.28 -9.11
C ALA A 30 1.94 -4.82 -9.56
N LYS A 31 0.71 -4.29 -9.64
CA LYS A 31 0.50 -2.86 -9.91
C LYS A 31 0.48 -2.12 -8.58
N LEU A 32 1.44 -1.24 -8.34
CA LEU A 32 1.39 -0.35 -7.17
C LEU A 32 0.19 0.58 -7.31
N LEU A 33 -0.68 0.59 -6.31
CA LEU A 33 -1.85 1.46 -6.27
C LEU A 33 -1.69 2.59 -5.26
N TYR A 34 -0.95 2.33 -4.19
CA TYR A 34 -0.77 3.28 -3.10
C TYR A 34 0.51 2.97 -2.32
N SER A 35 1.19 4.01 -1.81
CA SER A 35 2.32 3.88 -0.91
C SER A 35 2.37 5.01 0.11
N GLU A 36 2.82 4.70 1.32
CA GLU A 36 3.07 5.64 2.41
C GLU A 36 4.46 5.40 3.01
N GLN A 37 5.12 6.47 3.42
CA GLN A 37 6.43 6.41 4.07
C GLN A 37 6.31 6.58 5.58
N TYR A 38 7.11 5.82 6.31
CA TYR A 38 7.20 5.84 7.76
C TYR A 38 8.67 5.82 8.18
N SER A 39 9.00 6.55 9.25
CA SER A 39 10.34 6.56 9.85
C SER A 39 10.69 5.18 10.41
N ASP A 40 9.73 4.52 11.04
CA ASP A 40 9.94 3.31 11.85
C ASP A 40 9.04 2.14 11.43
N LYS A 41 9.54 0.92 11.60
CA LYS A 41 8.81 -0.33 11.31
C LYS A 41 7.48 -0.40 12.06
N HIS A 42 7.50 0.00 13.33
CA HIS A 42 6.35 -0.12 14.22
C HIS A 42 5.17 0.73 13.73
N SER A 43 5.44 1.98 13.33
CA SER A 43 4.44 2.88 12.76
C SER A 43 3.84 2.31 11.45
N ALA A 44 4.70 1.82 10.56
CA ALA A 44 4.27 1.17 9.31
C ALA A 44 3.41 -0.09 9.59
N ALA A 45 3.82 -0.93 10.54
CA ALA A 45 3.11 -2.16 10.89
C ALA A 45 1.75 -1.88 11.55
N ASN A 46 1.66 -0.87 12.40
CA ASN A 46 0.39 -0.44 12.99
C ASN A 46 -0.58 0.04 11.91
N ARG A 47 -0.10 0.85 10.96
CA ARG A 47 -0.91 1.27 9.82
C ARG A 47 -1.34 0.09 8.95
N GLU A 48 -0.44 -0.84 8.68
CA GLU A 48 -0.75 -2.05 7.91
C GLU A 48 -1.86 -2.86 8.58
N ARG A 49 -1.79 -3.01 9.91
CA ARG A 49 -2.83 -3.71 10.69
C ARG A 49 -4.18 -3.00 10.60
N GLN A 50 -4.19 -1.67 10.68
CA GLN A 50 -5.41 -0.87 10.50
C GLN A 50 -6.01 -1.12 9.11
N ILE A 51 -5.21 -1.00 8.06
CA ILE A 51 -5.66 -1.15 6.67
C ILE A 51 -6.11 -2.59 6.40
N LYS A 52 -5.41 -3.61 6.92
CA LYS A 52 -5.81 -5.02 6.79
C LYS A 52 -7.24 -5.27 7.28
N GLY A 53 -7.63 -4.64 8.38
CA GLY A 53 -8.99 -4.71 8.94
C GLY A 53 -10.05 -3.89 8.20
N TRP A 54 -9.69 -3.09 7.20
CA TRP A 54 -10.66 -2.30 6.45
C TRP A 54 -11.39 -3.12 5.39
N ARG A 55 -12.66 -2.79 5.18
CA ARG A 55 -13.45 -3.26 4.04
C ARG A 55 -12.83 -2.79 2.73
N ARG A 56 -13.12 -3.50 1.63
CA ARG A 56 -12.58 -3.20 0.30
C ARG A 56 -12.88 -1.76 -0.12
N ASP A 57 -14.09 -1.28 0.12
CA ASP A 57 -14.53 0.08 -0.25
C ASP A 57 -13.66 1.16 0.38
N LYS A 58 -13.33 1.00 1.67
CA LYS A 58 -12.46 1.96 2.38
C LYS A 58 -11.01 1.93 1.88
N LYS A 59 -10.52 0.76 1.45
CA LYS A 59 -9.20 0.64 0.81
C LYS A 59 -9.19 1.34 -0.56
N LEU A 60 -10.25 1.16 -1.34
CA LEU A 60 -10.41 1.82 -2.65
C LEU A 60 -10.49 3.34 -2.49
N ALA A 61 -11.30 3.83 -1.54
CA ALA A 61 -11.39 5.26 -1.24
C ALA A 61 -10.03 5.86 -0.84
N LEU A 62 -9.20 5.12 -0.07
CA LEU A 62 -7.84 5.55 0.25
C LEU A 62 -6.98 5.66 -1.02
N ILE A 63 -7.01 4.63 -1.87
CA ILE A 63 -6.26 4.60 -3.14
C ILE A 63 -6.72 5.73 -4.06
N GLU A 64 -8.02 5.96 -4.20
CA GLU A 64 -8.60 7.00 -5.04
C GLU A 64 -8.30 8.40 -4.50
N GLY A 65 -8.45 8.61 -3.20
CA GLY A 65 -8.11 9.88 -2.54
C GLY A 65 -6.64 10.26 -2.71
N SER A 66 -5.74 9.28 -2.79
CA SER A 66 -4.31 9.52 -3.06
C SER A 66 -3.96 9.68 -4.54
N LYS A 67 -4.83 9.23 -5.45
CA LYS A 67 -4.70 9.47 -6.90
C LYS A 67 -5.19 10.86 -7.33
N VAL A 68 -5.74 11.67 -6.42
CA VAL A 68 -6.15 13.04 -6.70
C VAL A 68 -4.91 13.95 -6.78
N SER A 69 -4.24 13.91 -7.93
CA SER A 69 -3.41 14.96 -8.51
C SER A 69 -2.99 14.54 -9.93
N LEU A 70 -3.96 14.37 -10.82
CA LEU A 70 -3.78 14.44 -12.27
C LEU A 70 -5.13 14.87 -12.84
N SER A 71 -5.34 16.19 -12.82
CA SER A 71 -6.31 16.91 -13.65
C SER A 71 -5.53 17.71 -14.67
#